data_AF-A0A2V7DSS3-F1
#
_entry.id   AF-A0A2V7DSS3-F1
#
_cell.length_a   1.000
_cell.length_b   1.000
_cell.length_c   1.000
_cell.angle_alpha   90.00
_cell.angle_beta   90.00
_cell.angle_gamma   90.00
#
_symmetry.space_group_name_H-M   'P 1'
#
loop_
_entity.id
_entity.type
_entity.pdbx_description
1 polymer ?
#
loop_
_entity_poly.entity_id
_entity_poly.type
_entity_poly.pdbx_seq_one_letter_code
_entity_poly.pdbx_strand_id
1 'polypeptide(L)'
;MKYTILVYEGDTDFGARTDGKKKDAYWGAYRAYTKALTDAGIMVGGAGLQPPRHGTTIRHHGGKRQVQDGPYVETKEQLGGYYVIDVADLDKALE
;
A
#
# COMPACT_ATOMS: atom_id res chain seq x y z
N MET A 1 -6.78 -18.22 5.63
CA MET A 1 -5.33 -17.98 5.45
C MET A 1 -5.14 -16.50 5.14
N LYS A 2 -4.08 -15.90 5.68
CA LYS A 2 -3.82 -14.46 5.51
C LYS A 2 -3.02 -14.19 4.24
N TYR A 3 -3.53 -13.28 3.41
CA TYR A 3 -2.87 -12.79 2.21
C TYR A 3 -2.70 -11.28 2.27
N THR A 4 -1.62 -10.78 1.68
CA THR A 4 -1.34 -9.35 1.60
C THR A 4 -1.49 -8.87 0.17
N ILE A 5 -2.37 -7.89 -0.03
CA ILE A 5 -2.50 -7.16 -1.29
C ILE A 5 -1.60 -5.93 -1.17
N LEU A 6 -0.56 -5.86 -2.01
CA LEU A 6 0.36 -4.73 -2.06
C LEU A 6 -0.10 -3.75 -3.13
N VAL A 7 -0.31 -2.49 -2.74
CA VAL A 7 -0.70 -1.42 -3.66
C VAL A 7 0.56 -0.66 -4.05
N TYR A 8 0.96 -0.83 -5.31
CA TYR A 8 2.05 -0.08 -5.92
C TYR A 8 1.49 1.09 -6.73
N GLU A 9 2.15 2.24 -6.62
CA GLU A 9 1.72 3.50 -7.23
C GLU A 9 2.89 4.18 -7.92
N GLY A 10 2.64 4.78 -9.08
CA GLY A 10 3.59 5.68 -9.73
C GLY A 10 3.43 7.12 -9.26
N ASP A 11 4.31 8.00 -9.74
CA ASP A 11 4.28 9.44 -9.40
C ASP A 11 2.93 10.10 -9.71
N THR A 12 2.27 9.65 -10.79
CA THR A 12 0.95 10.18 -11.18
C THR A 12 -0.12 9.84 -10.14
N ASP A 13 -0.09 8.63 -9.58
CA ASP A 13 -1.06 8.17 -8.58
C ASP A 13 -0.82 8.87 -7.25
N PHE A 14 0.45 8.95 -6.82
CA PHE A 14 0.81 9.75 -5.64
C PHE A 14 0.41 11.22 -5.78
N GLY A 15 0.55 11.80 -6.97
CA GLY A 15 0.09 13.16 -7.26
C GLY A 15 -1.44 13.30 -7.19
N ALA A 16 -2.18 12.28 -7.67
CA ALA A 16 -3.63 12.28 -7.67
C ALA A 16 -4.24 12.34 -6.25
N ARG A 17 -3.55 11.80 -5.23
CA ARG A 17 -3.97 11.85 -3.82
C ARG A 17 -4.23 13.25 -3.28
N THR A 18 -3.50 14.24 -3.80
CA THR A 18 -3.55 15.65 -3.35
C THR A 18 -4.07 16.61 -4.41
N ASP A 19 -4.24 16.16 -5.64
CA ASP A 19 -4.71 16.97 -6.76
C ASP A 19 -6.17 17.45 -6.54
N GLY A 20 -6.42 18.75 -6.75
CA GLY A 20 -7.72 19.36 -6.47
C GLY A 20 -8.90 18.80 -7.29
N LYS A 21 -8.65 18.15 -8.43
CA LYS A 21 -9.67 17.55 -9.30
C LYS A 21 -9.72 16.04 -9.20
N LYS A 22 -8.59 15.38 -8.92
CA LYS A 22 -8.48 13.90 -8.93
C LYS A 22 -8.58 13.26 -7.55
N LYS A 23 -8.31 14.00 -6.46
CA LYS A 23 -8.28 13.43 -5.10
C LYS A 23 -9.58 12.74 -4.71
N ASP A 24 -10.73 13.29 -5.09
CA ASP A 24 -12.02 12.77 -4.65
C ASP A 24 -12.34 11.44 -5.32
N ALA A 25 -11.99 11.30 -6.61
CA ALA A 25 -12.11 10.05 -7.34
C ALA A 25 -11.14 8.99 -6.79
N TYR A 26 -9.87 9.36 -6.56
CA TYR A 26 -8.87 8.48 -5.98
C TYR A 26 -9.30 7.94 -4.61
N TRP A 27 -9.62 8.85 -3.67
CA TRP A 27 -10.02 8.45 -2.32
C TRP A 27 -11.41 7.81 -2.29
N GLY A 28 -12.28 8.13 -3.25
CA GLY A 28 -13.56 7.46 -3.46
C GLY A 28 -13.38 5.98 -3.78
N ALA A 29 -12.52 5.65 -4.75
CA ALA A 29 -12.20 4.27 -5.09
C ALA A 29 -11.55 3.51 -3.92
N TYR A 30 -10.58 4.12 -3.24
CA TYR A 30 -9.95 3.54 -2.05
C TYR A 30 -10.98 3.19 -0.96
N ARG A 31 -11.89 4.13 -0.65
CA ARG A 31 -12.94 3.92 0.37
C ARG A 31 -13.93 2.84 -0.05
N ALA A 32 -14.35 2.82 -1.32
CA ALA A 32 -15.26 1.81 -1.83
C ALA A 32 -14.66 0.41 -1.72
N TYR A 33 -13.39 0.25 -2.09
CA TYR A 33 -12.70 -1.04 -1.99
C TYR A 33 -12.49 -1.48 -0.54
N THR A 34 -12.03 -0.57 0.34
CA THR A 34 -11.90 -0.85 1.79
C THR A 34 -13.23 -1.29 2.38
N LYS A 35 -14.32 -0.61 2.01
CA LYS A 35 -15.67 -0.95 2.47
C LYS A 35 -16.09 -2.33 1.97
N ALA A 36 -15.84 -2.68 0.70
CA ALA A 36 -16.16 -4.00 0.17
C ALA A 36 -15.46 -5.13 0.93
N LEU A 37 -14.17 -4.99 1.23
CA LEU A 37 -13.42 -5.98 2.02
C LEU A 37 -13.94 -6.09 3.47
N THR A 38 -14.33 -4.97 4.05
CA THR A 38 -14.88 -4.91 5.42
C THR A 38 -16.27 -5.55 5.47
N ASP A 39 -17.15 -5.19 4.56
CA ASP A 39 -18.52 -5.72 4.48
C ASP A 39 -18.53 -7.22 4.18
N ALA A 40 -17.55 -7.71 3.41
CA ALA A 40 -17.34 -9.14 3.17
C ALA A 40 -16.80 -9.89 4.40
N GLY A 41 -16.39 -9.19 5.46
CA GLY A 41 -15.86 -9.79 6.69
C GLY A 41 -14.46 -10.40 6.55
N ILE A 42 -13.75 -10.11 5.46
CA ILE A 42 -12.44 -10.70 5.16
C ILE A 42 -11.28 -9.77 5.51
N MET A 43 -11.53 -8.48 5.77
CA MET A 43 -10.47 -7.52 6.07
C MET A 43 -9.89 -7.73 7.47
N VAL A 44 -8.60 -8.05 7.53
CA VAL A 44 -7.83 -8.13 8.80
C VAL A 44 -7.26 -6.77 9.16
N GLY A 45 -6.83 -5.99 8.17
CA GLY A 45 -6.27 -4.66 8.35
C GLY A 45 -5.68 -4.12 7.05
N GLY A 46 -5.10 -2.92 7.12
CA GLY A 46 -4.48 -2.28 5.98
C GLY A 46 -4.23 -0.80 6.23
N ALA A 47 -3.42 -0.19 5.38
CA ALA A 47 -3.15 1.23 5.43
C ALA A 47 -2.69 1.76 4.07
N GLY A 48 -3.12 2.99 3.75
CA GLY A 48 -2.41 3.84 2.79
C GLY A 48 -1.14 4.40 3.45
N LEU A 49 0.00 4.23 2.81
CA LEU A 49 1.29 4.74 3.27
C LEU A 49 1.54 6.15 2.71
N GLN A 50 2.40 6.91 3.37
CA GLN A 50 2.89 8.19 2.84
C GLN A 50 3.79 7.97 1.62
N PRO A 51 3.93 8.97 0.72
CA PRO A 51 4.84 8.86 -0.42
C PRO A 51 6.27 8.51 0.01
N PRO A 52 7.04 7.80 -0.83
CA PRO A 52 8.35 7.24 -0.51
C PRO A 52 9.38 8.23 0.06
N ARG A 53 9.29 9.49 -0.35
CA ARG A 53 10.13 10.61 0.16
C ARG A 53 10.01 10.84 1.68
N HIS A 54 8.95 10.33 2.32
CA HIS A 54 8.75 10.40 3.76
C HIS A 54 9.21 9.13 4.49
N GLY A 55 9.66 8.12 3.74
CA GLY A 55 10.13 6.85 4.29
C GLY A 55 11.60 6.90 4.71
N THR A 56 11.97 5.96 5.57
CA THR A 56 13.36 5.69 5.95
C THR A 56 13.58 4.18 5.91
N THR A 57 14.63 3.76 5.21
CA THR A 57 15.01 2.35 5.10
C THR A 57 16.05 2.01 6.16
N ILE A 58 15.82 0.93 6.91
CA ILE A 58 16.78 0.39 7.88
C ILE A 58 17.20 -1.01 7.42
N ARG A 59 18.52 -1.24 7.30
CA ARG A 59 19.08 -2.55 6.95
C ARG A 59 20.04 -3.02 8.04
N HIS A 60 20.00 -4.32 8.31
CA HIS A 60 21.00 -4.98 9.17
C HIS A 60 21.94 -5.79 8.28
N HIS A 61 23.24 -5.47 8.32
CA HIS A 61 24.26 -6.22 7.60
C HIS A 61 25.52 -6.33 8.44
N GLY A 62 26.03 -7.56 8.62
CA GLY A 62 27.25 -7.82 9.41
C GLY A 62 27.18 -7.29 10.85
N GLY A 63 26.02 -7.40 11.51
CA GLY A 63 25.82 -6.89 12.87
C GLY A 63 25.71 -5.36 12.97
N LYS A 64 25.78 -4.62 11.86
CA LYS A 64 25.63 -3.16 11.82
C LYS A 64 24.26 -2.76 11.28
N ARG A 65 23.69 -1.72 11.89
CA ARG A 65 22.47 -1.06 11.42
C ARG A 65 22.86 0.06 10.46
N GLN A 66 22.34 0.02 9.25
CA GLN A 66 22.43 1.09 8.25
C GLN A 66 21.06 1.75 8.13
N VAL A 67 21.05 3.08 8.10
CA VAL A 67 19.83 3.90 7.96
C VAL A 67 20.01 4.77 6.72
N GLN A 68 19.02 4.75 5.84
CA GLN A 68 19.01 5.50 4.59
C GLN A 68 17.67 6.20 4.44
N ASP A 69 17.70 7.48 4.08
CA ASP A 69 16.49 8.23 3.75
C ASP A 69 15.88 7.74 2.42
N GLY A 70 14.55 7.70 2.38
CA GLY A 70 13.81 7.25 1.22
C GLY A 70 13.53 5.74 1.17
N PRO A 71 12.96 5.25 0.05
CA PRO A 71 12.55 3.87 -0.12
C PRO A 71 13.74 2.91 -0.20
N TYR A 72 13.45 1.60 -0.11
CA TYR A 72 14.46 0.56 -0.21
C TYR A 72 15.21 0.58 -1.56
N VAL A 73 14.49 0.84 -2.66
CA VAL A 73 15.01 1.02 -4.02
C VAL A 73 14.17 2.11 -4.70
N GLU A 74 14.81 2.93 -5.52
CA GLU A 74 14.12 3.84 -6.42
C GLU A 74 13.63 3.09 -7.66
N THR A 75 12.31 2.86 -7.73
CA THR A 75 11.58 2.19 -8.80
C THR A 75 10.54 3.13 -9.38
N LYS A 76 10.06 2.82 -10.60
CA LYS A 76 8.96 3.56 -11.26
C LYS A 76 7.66 3.53 -10.47
N GLU A 77 7.41 2.44 -9.74
CA GLU A 77 6.25 2.28 -8.88
C GLU A 77 6.71 1.90 -7.47
N GLN A 78 6.11 2.51 -6.47
CA GLN A 78 6.51 2.41 -5.08
C GLN A 78 5.35 1.94 -4.22
N LEU A 79 5.66 1.30 -3.07
CA LEU A 79 4.63 0.81 -2.17
C LEU A 79 3.85 1.98 -1.57
N GLY A 80 2.60 2.13 -1.99
CA GLY A 80 1.71 3.20 -1.56
C GLY A 80 0.66 2.76 -0.55
N GLY A 81 0.47 1.45 -0.36
CA GLY A 81 -0.44 0.91 0.65
C GLY A 81 -0.46 -0.61 0.66
N TYR A 82 -1.20 -1.17 1.62
CA TYR A 82 -1.44 -2.61 1.69
C TYR A 82 -2.78 -2.92 2.35
N TYR A 83 -3.32 -4.10 2.02
CA TYR A 83 -4.40 -4.75 2.75
C TYR A 83 -3.95 -6.14 3.18
N VAL A 84 -4.38 -6.56 4.36
CA VAL A 84 -4.31 -7.95 4.81
C VAL A 84 -5.73 -8.49 4.87
N ILE A 85 -5.97 -9.60 4.16
CA ILE A 85 -7.26 -10.28 4.09
C ILE A 85 -7.13 -11.71 4.60
N ASP A 86 -8.21 -12.28 5.14
CA ASP A 86 -8.29 -13.68 5.57
C ASP A 86 -9.31 -14.43 4.70
N VAL A 87 -8.82 -15.31 3.83
CA VAL A 87 -9.61 -16.07 2.85
C VAL A 87 -9.13 -17.51 2.75
N ALA A 88 -9.91 -18.39 2.13
CA ALA A 88 -9.64 -19.82 2.12
C ALA A 88 -8.31 -20.19 1.44
N ASP A 89 -7.99 -19.55 0.32
CA ASP A 89 -6.86 -19.85 -0.56
C ASP A 89 -6.44 -18.63 -1.41
N LEU A 90 -5.41 -18.82 -2.24
CA LEU A 90 -4.87 -17.77 -3.09
C LEU A 90 -5.83 -17.40 -4.21
N ASP A 91 -6.59 -18.35 -4.76
CA ASP A 91 -7.55 -18.06 -5.83
C ASP A 91 -8.62 -17.10 -5.32
N LYS A 92 -9.11 -17.31 -4.09
CA LYS A 92 -10.05 -16.38 -3.46
C LYS A 92 -9.44 -15.03 -3.12
N ALA A 93 -8.12 -14.95 -2.90
CA ALA A 93 -7.42 -13.70 -2.67
C ALA A 93 -7.24 -12.86 -3.95
N LEU A 94 -7.32 -13.49 -5.13
CA LEU A 94 -7.10 -12.86 -6.44
C LEU A 94 -8.40 -12.44 -7.16
N GLU A 95 -9.57 -12.89 -6.68
CA GLU A 95 -10.91 -12.50 -7.16
C GLU A 95 -11.30 -11.09 -6.69
#